data_AF-A0AA88I271-F1
#
_entry.id   AF-A0AA88I271-F1
#
_cell.length_a   1.000
_cell.length_b   1.000
_cell.length_c   1.000
_cell.angle_alpha   90.00
_cell.angle_beta   90.00
_cell.angle_gamma   90.00
#
_symmetry.space_group_name_H-M   'P 1'
#
loop_
_entity.id
_entity.type
_entity.pdbx_description
1 polymer ?
#
loop_
_entity_poly.entity_id
_entity_poly.type
_entity_poly.pdbx_seq_one_letter_code
_entity_poly.pdbx_strand_id
1 'polypeptide(L)' 'MVMVEKKDGGVRLCIDPVDLNKAIKRPYYPVPSFDDAVAELDGAAVFSRLDARSGYWILPLSTRSSYYTTFSTIYSR' A
#
# COMPACT_ATOMS: atom_id res chain seq x y z
N MET A 1 8.98 -13.40 -5.58
CA MET A 1 9.50 -12.02 -5.73
C MET A 1 9.76 -11.78 -7.21
N VAL A 2 9.29 -10.65 -7.75
CA VAL A 2 9.43 -10.28 -9.16
C VAL A 2 10.11 -8.92 -9.23
N MET A 3 11.09 -8.78 -10.14
CA MET A 3 11.69 -7.48 -10.46
C MET A 3 10.93 -6.87 -11.64
N VAL A 4 10.44 -5.65 -11.46
CA VAL A 4 9.72 -4.90 -12.49
C VAL A 4 10.49 -3.63 -12.79
N GLU A 5 10.75 -3.39 -14.06
CA GLU A 5 11.37 -2.14 -14.50
C GLU A 5 10.35 -1.00 -14.44
N LYS A 6 10.76 0.13 -13.85
CA LYS A 6 10.00 1.36 -13.82
C LYS A 6 10.27 2.14 -15.11
N LYS A 7 9.35 3.05 -15.44
CA LYS A 7 9.50 3.96 -16.59
C LYS A 7 10.72 4.88 -16.49
N ASP A 8 11.21 5.14 -15.27
CA ASP A 8 12.41 5.94 -15.00
C ASP A 8 13.72 5.13 -15.08
N GLY A 9 13.67 3.85 -15.49
CA GLY A 9 14.82 2.93 -15.54
C GLY A 9 15.19 2.31 -14.18
N GLY A 10 14.52 2.69 -13.09
CA GLY A 10 14.72 2.07 -11.79
C GLY A 10 14.05 0.70 -11.69
N VAL A 11 14.46 -0.10 -10.69
CA VAL A 11 13.83 -1.41 -10.42
C VAL A 11 12.81 -1.28 -9.28
N ARG A 12 11.68 -1.98 -9.40
CA ARG A 12 10.68 -2.20 -8.34
C ARG A 12 10.63 -3.68 -7.99
N LEU A 13 10.82 -3.98 -6.71
CA LEU A 13 10.66 -5.31 -6.17
C LEU A 13 9.19 -5.53 -5.78
N CYS A 14 8.57 -6.53 -6.39
CA CYS A 14 7.18 -6.88 -6.14
C CYS A 14 7.12 -8.27 -5.49
N ILE A 15 6.44 -8.37 -4.34
CA ILE A 15 6.03 -9.66 -3.78
C ILE A 15 4.73 -10.06 -4.47
N ASP A 16 4.48 -11.36 -4.61
CA ASP A 16 3.17 -11.87 -5.00
C ASP A 16 2.42 -12.35 -3.76
N PRO A 17 1.52 -11.52 -3.17
CA PRO A 17 0.82 -11.85 -1.94
C PRO A 17 -0.56 -12.49 -2.21
N VAL A 18 -0.85 -13.03 -3.40
CA VAL A 18 -2.21 -13.51 -3.74
C VAL A 18 -2.78 -14.48 -2.71
N ASP A 19 -2.00 -15.47 -2.28
CA ASP A 19 -2.50 -16.45 -1.30
C ASP A 19 -2.55 -15.91 0.12
N LEU A 20 -1.58 -15.07 0.50
CA LEU A 20 -1.61 -14.35 1.78
C LEU A 20 -2.86 -13.47 1.90
N ASN A 21 -3.20 -12.75 0.83
CA ASN A 21 -4.34 -11.84 0.78
C ASN A 21 -5.70 -12.55 0.88
N LYS A 22 -5.79 -13.84 0.55
CA LYS A 22 -6.98 -14.68 0.75
C LYS A 22 -7.11 -15.12 2.21
N ALA A 23 -5.99 -15.38 2.88
CA ALA A 23 -5.96 -15.83 4.27
C ALA A 23 -6.18 -14.68 5.29
N ILE A 24 -5.88 -13.44 4.91
CA ILE A 24 -6.06 -12.27 5.78
C ILE A 24 -7.54 -11.93 5.95
N LYS A 25 -8.00 -11.89 7.21
CA LYS A 25 -9.28 -11.27 7.56
C LYS A 25 -9.18 -9.75 7.36
N ARG A 26 -9.85 -9.24 6.32
CA ARG A 26 -9.83 -7.82 6.00
C ARG A 26 -10.72 -7.03 6.98
N PRO A 27 -10.18 -6.05 7.70
CA PRO A 27 -11.00 -5.12 8.47
C PRO A 27 -11.82 -4.25 7.50
N TYR A 28 -13.03 -3.89 7.92
CA TYR A 28 -13.87 -2.96 7.17
C TYR A 28 -13.48 -1.53 7.54
N TYR A 29 -12.83 -0.84 6.61
CA TYR A 29 -12.55 0.59 6.67
C TYR A 29 -13.21 1.24 5.45
N PRO A 30 -14.39 1.85 5.60
CA PRO A 30 -15.05 2.51 4.49
C PRO A 30 -14.19 3.69 4.04
N VAL A 31 -13.70 3.63 2.81
CA VAL A 31 -13.07 4.77 2.15
C VAL A 31 -14.20 5.59 1.55
N PRO A 32 -14.30 6.90 1.84
CA PRO A 32 -15.35 7.74 1.26
C PRO A 32 -15.28 7.67 -0.27
N SER A 33 -16.45 7.71 -0.92
CA SER A 33 -16.48 7.83 -2.37
C SER A 33 -15.95 9.20 -2.78
N PHE A 34 -15.62 9.36 -4.06
CA PHE A 34 -15.22 10.65 -4.58
C PHE A 34 -16.31 11.71 -4.37
N ASP A 35 -17.57 11.34 -4.59
CA ASP A 35 -18.71 12.25 -4.41
C ASP A 35 -18.90 12.65 -2.94
N ASP A 36 -18.76 11.71 -2.01
CA ASP A 36 -18.81 12.00 -0.57
C ASP A 36 -17.69 12.99 -0.18
N ALA A 37 -16.47 12.75 -0.65
CA ALA A 37 -15.32 13.59 -0.36
C ALA A 37 -15.46 15.01 -0.97
N VAL A 38 -16.08 15.14 -2.15
CA VAL A 38 -16.31 16.45 -2.78
C VAL A 38 -17.46 17.19 -2.11
N ALA A 39 -18.51 16.49 -1.67
CA ALA A 39 -19.61 17.11 -0.94
C ALA A 39 -19.13 17.75 0.38
N GLU A 40 -18.16 17.15 1.06
CA GLU A 40 -17.53 17.73 2.27
C GLU A 40 -16.74 19.01 2.01
N LEU A 41 -16.41 19.30 0.76
CA LEU A 41 -15.61 20.46 0.35
C LEU A 41 -16.47 21.65 -0.11
N ASP A 42 -17.80 21.55 -0.05
CA ASP A 42 -18.70 22.63 -0.46
C ASP A 42 -18.45 23.94 0.30
N GLY A 43 -18.49 25.05 -0.42
CA GLY A 43 -18.23 26.39 0.13
C GLY A 43 -16.75 26.72 0.42
N ALA A 44 -15.81 25.80 0.21
CA ALA A 44 -14.39 26.10 0.36
C ALA A 44 -13.86 26.93 -0.83
N ALA A 45 -13.12 28.00 -0.53
CA ALA A 45 -12.55 28.90 -1.55
C ALA A 45 -11.10 28.56 -1.94
N VAL A 46 -10.38 27.83 -1.08
CA VAL A 46 -8.96 27.50 -1.25
C VAL A 46 -8.73 26.04 -0.91
N PHE A 47 -8.00 25.34 -1.77
CA PHE A 47 -7.69 23.93 -1.61
C PHE A 47 -6.17 23.72 -1.55
N SER A 48 -5.74 22.74 -0.76
CA SER A 48 -4.36 22.25 -0.79
C SER A 48 -4.38 20.72 -0.84
N ARG A 49 -3.43 20.15 -1.57
CA ARG A 49 -3.30 18.70 -1.72
C ARG A 49 -1.98 18.25 -1.11
N LEU A 50 -2.07 17.31 -0.19
CA LEU A 50 -0.92 16.68 0.44
C LEU A 50 -0.87 15.21 0.04
N ASP A 51 0.33 14.69 -0.18
CA ASP A 51 0.57 13.29 -0.48
C ASP A 51 1.43 12.66 0.63
N ALA A 52 0.95 11.56 1.19
CA ALA A 52 1.71 10.77 2.16
C ALA A 52 2.75 9.91 1.41
N ARG A 53 3.87 10.54 1.03
CA ARG A 53 4.97 9.85 0.35
C ARG A 53 5.42 8.65 1.18
N SER A 54 5.50 7.48 0.56
CA SER A 54 5.90 6.23 1.22
C SER A 54 4.99 5.82 2.39
N GLY A 55 3.71 6.19 2.36
CA GLY A 55 2.75 5.97 3.46
C GLY A 55 2.67 4.53 3.99
N TYR A 56 2.85 3.52 3.13
CA TYR A 56 2.88 2.11 3.55
C TYR A 56 3.98 1.78 4.57
N TRP A 57 5.07 2.54 4.59
CA TRP A 57 6.23 2.28 5.45
C TRP A 57 6.18 3.00 6.79
N ILE A 58 5.18 3.87 7.00
CA ILE A 58 5.07 4.66 8.22
C ILE A 58 4.71 3.78 9.42
N LEU A 59 3.90 2.73 9.20
CA LEU A 59 3.47 1.83 10.26
C LEU A 59 4.20 0.48 10.17
N PRO A 60 5.01 0.11 11.19
CA PRO A 60 5.70 -1.16 11.19
C PRO A 60 4.73 -2.32 11.44
N LEU A 61 5.04 -3.48 10.86
CA LEU A 61 4.33 -4.71 11.16
C LEU A 61 4.71 -5.24 12.54
N SER A 62 3.77 -5.90 13.22
CA SER A 62 4.09 -6.69 14.40
C SER A 62 5.06 -7.83 14.03
N THR A 63 5.90 -8.27 14.97
CA THR A 63 6.82 -9.40 14.76
C THR A 63 6.10 -10.66 14.28
N ARG A 64 4.88 -10.92 14.78
CA ARG A 64 4.09 -12.07 14.31
C ARG A 64 3.65 -11.91 12.86
N SER A 65 3.24 -10.70 12.48
CA SER A 65 2.75 -10.42 11.13
C SER A 65 3.87 -10.36 10.09
N SER A 66 5.08 -9.96 10.49
CA SER A 66 6.22 -9.85 9.56
C SER A 66 6.60 -11.21 8.96
N TYR A 67 6.49 -12.31 9.72
CA TYR A 67 6.73 -13.66 9.20
C TYR A 67 5.81 -14.06 8.04
N TYR A 68 4.57 -13.52 7.99
CA TYR A 68 3.68 -13.78 6.85
C TYR A 68 4.11 -13.05 5.57
N THR A 69 4.95 -12.02 5.71
CA THR A 69 5.47 -11.22 4.58
C THR A 69 6.86 -11.66 4.12
N THR A 70 7.36 -12.80 4.62
CA THR A 70 8.63 -13.37 4.18
C THR A 70 8.57 -13.78 2.70
N PHE A 71 9.63 -13.50 1.96
CA PHE A 71 9.77 -13.88 0.56
C PHE A 71 11.18 -14.41 0.31
N SER A 72 11.32 -15.34 -0.63
CA SER A 72 12.61 -15.83 -1.09
C SER A 72 13.21 -14.91 -2.14
N THR A 73 14.54 -14.87 -2.19
CA THR A 73 15.32 -14.22 -3.24
C THR A 73 16.25 -15.25 -3.87
N ILE A 74 16.84 -14.95 -5.02
CA ILE A 74 17.81 -15.87 -5.65
C ILE A 74 19.09 -16.06 -4.81
N TYR A 75 19.28 -15.27 -3.76
CA TYR A 75 20.41 -15.33 -2.84
C TYR A 75 20.03 -15.82 -1.43
N SER A 76 18.76 -16.12 -1.16
CA SER A 76 18.37 -16.70 0.13
C SER A 76 18.86 -18.15 0.17
N ARG A 77 19.86 -18.39 1.02
CA ARG A 77 20.48 -19.70 1.28
C ARG A 77 19.67 -20.50 2.30
#